data_AF-A0A7Y1ZWI2-F1
#
_entry.id   AF-A0A7Y1ZWI2-F1
#
_cell.length_a   1.000
_cell.length_b   1.000
_cell.length_c   1.000
_cell.angle_alpha   90.00
_cell.angle_beta   90.00
_cell.angle_gamma   90.00
#
_symmetry.space_group_name_H-M   'P 1'
#
loop_
_entity.id
_entity.type
_entity.pdbx_description
1 polymer ?
#
loop_
_entity_poly.entity_id
_entity_poly.type
_entity_poly.pdbx_seq_one_letter_code
_entity_poly.pdbx_strand_id
1 'polypeptide(L)' 'MSDNELVVVRGELDRLHDDLYVLACAVDDVDRDLAATPTPRAGELRDMLEWLLEAARPLRDREFSAPAAPGS' A
#
# COMPACT_ATOMS: atom_id res chain seq x y z
N MET A 1 4.00 -17.29 23.92
CA MET A 1 3.11 -16.38 23.19
C MET A 1 1.80 -16.32 23.94
N SER A 2 1.48 -15.16 24.49
CA SER A 2 0.22 -14.93 25.23
C SER A 2 -0.86 -14.48 24.24
N ASP A 3 -2.15 -14.74 24.50
CA ASP A 3 -3.26 -14.37 23.60
C ASP A 3 -3.24 -12.90 23.15
N ASN A 4 -2.75 -11.99 23.99
CA ASN A 4 -2.57 -10.58 23.68
C ASN A 4 -1.59 -10.32 22.51
N GLU A 5 -0.54 -11.14 22.37
CA GLU A 5 0.45 -11.04 21.31
C GLU A 5 -0.14 -11.45 19.95
N LEU A 6 -0.98 -12.49 19.93
CA LEU A 6 -1.68 -12.94 18.72
C LEU A 6 -2.70 -11.90 18.21
N VAL A 7 -3.39 -11.21 19.13
CA VAL A 7 -4.34 -10.14 18.77
C VAL A 7 -3.63 -8.95 18.14
N VAL A 8 -2.46 -8.56 18.66
CA VAL A 8 -1.65 -7.46 18.10
C VAL A 8 -1.17 -7.80 16.68
N VAL A 9 -0.62 -9.01 16.48
CA VAL A 9 -0.14 -9.47 15.17
C VAL A 9 -1.28 -9.53 14.14
N ARG A 10 -2.48 -9.99 14.54
CA ARG A 10 -3.65 -9.99 13.66
C ARG A 10 -4.03 -8.57 13.23
N GLY A 11 -4.09 -7.63 14.17
CA GLY A 11 -4.46 -6.25 13.86
C GLY A 11 -3.43 -5.52 12.99
N GLU A 12 -2.15 -5.89 13.06
CA GLU A 12 -1.11 -5.36 12.16
C GLU A 12 -1.23 -5.92 10.75
N LEU A 13 -1.59 -7.20 10.62
CA LEU A 13 -1.84 -7.85 9.34
C LEU A 13 -3.09 -7.27 8.66
N ASP A 14 -4.16 -7.04 9.40
CA ASP A 14 -5.39 -6.45 8.85
C ASP A 14 -5.11 -5.03 8.33
N ARG A 15 -4.39 -4.21 9.10
CA ARG A 15 -3.95 -2.88 8.64
C ARG A 15 -3.04 -2.94 7.41
N LEU A 16 -2.15 -3.93 7.33
CA LEU A 16 -1.30 -4.11 6.15
C LEU A 16 -2.15 -4.47 4.92
N HIS A 17 -3.15 -5.33 5.09
CA HIS A 17 -4.07 -5.70 4.04
C HIS A 17 -4.87 -4.49 3.53
N ASP A 18 -5.36 -3.64 4.43
CA ASP A 18 -6.08 -2.41 4.07
C ASP A 18 -5.18 -1.46 3.25
N ASP A 19 -3.94 -1.24 3.68
CA ASP A 19 -3.01 -0.37 2.96
C ASP A 19 -2.62 -0.94 1.59
N LEU A 20 -2.43 -2.27 1.50
CA LEU A 20 -2.19 -2.95 0.22
C LEU A 20 -3.39 -2.87 -0.71
N TYR A 21 -4.60 -2.95 -0.16
CA TYR A 21 -5.82 -2.80 -0.93
C TYR A 21 -5.94 -1.39 -1.53
N VAL A 22 -5.64 -0.35 -0.74
CA VAL A 22 -5.64 1.04 -1.24
C VAL A 22 -4.61 1.22 -2.36
N LEU A 23 -3.40 0.67 -2.21
CA LEU A 23 -2.41 0.70 -3.28
C LEU A 23 -2.88 -0.02 -4.55
N ALA A 24 -3.52 -1.18 -4.42
CA ALA A 24 -4.07 -1.90 -5.57
C ALA A 24 -5.13 -1.07 -6.30
N CYS A 25 -6.06 -0.43 -5.57
CA CYS A 25 -7.02 0.49 -6.16
C CYS A 25 -6.35 1.66 -6.88
N ALA A 26 -5.28 2.22 -6.30
CA ALA A 26 -4.57 3.33 -6.93
C ALA A 26 -3.91 2.93 -8.26
N VAL A 27 -3.35 1.72 -8.34
CA VAL A 27 -2.83 1.16 -9.59
C VAL A 27 -3.95 0.96 -10.61
N ASP A 28 -5.05 0.33 -10.21
CA ASP A 28 -6.18 0.04 -11.11
C ASP A 28 -6.81 1.33 -11.68
N ASP A 29 -6.89 2.39 -10.88
CA ASP A 29 -7.41 3.68 -11.31
C ASP A 29 -6.45 4.39 -12.28
N VAL A 30 -5.15 4.40 -12.00
CA VAL A 30 -4.17 5.00 -12.92
C VAL A 30 -4.09 4.23 -14.25
N ASP A 31 -4.13 2.90 -14.22
CA ASP A 31 -4.17 2.08 -15.43
C ASP A 31 -5.43 2.39 -16.26
N ARG A 32 -6.58 2.55 -15.60
CA ARG A 32 -7.84 2.92 -16.26
C ARG A 32 -7.75 4.32 -16.88
N ASP A 33 -7.20 5.28 -16.16
CA ASP A 33 -7.11 6.67 -16.62
C ASP A 33 -6.14 6.83 -17.79
N LEU A 34 -5.01 6.12 -17.76
CA LEU A 34 -4.06 6.04 -18.87
C LEU A 34 -4.68 5.37 -20.11
N ALA A 35 -5.48 4.31 -19.91
CA ALA A 35 -6.19 3.66 -21.01
C ALA A 35 -7.31 4.55 -21.60
N ALA A 36 -7.99 5.33 -20.75
CA ALA A 36 -9.05 6.25 -21.16
C ALA A 36 -8.51 7.53 -21.81
N THR A 37 -7.28 7.92 -21.51
CA THR A 37 -6.66 9.17 -21.96
C THR A 37 -5.34 8.90 -22.70
N PRO A 38 -5.36 8.71 -24.04
CA PRO A 38 -4.16 8.33 -24.81
C PRO A 38 -3.04 9.37 -24.82
N THR A 39 -3.37 10.65 -24.58
CA THR A 39 -2.41 11.76 -24.53
C THR A 39 -2.71 12.64 -23.32
N PRO A 40 -2.41 12.17 -22.09
CA PRO A 40 -2.71 12.91 -20.88
C PRO A 40 -1.79 14.13 -20.79
N ARG A 41 -2.35 15.23 -20.28
CA ARG A 41 -1.59 16.46 -20.01
C ARG A 41 -0.65 16.21 -18.83
N ALA A 42 0.41 17.02 -18.76
CA ALA A 42 1.36 16.94 -17.66
C ALA A 42 0.72 17.11 -16.26
N GLY A 43 -0.39 17.86 -16.16
CA GLY A 43 -1.16 17.97 -14.91
C GLY A 43 -1.86 16.66 -14.53
N GLU A 44 -2.54 16.03 -15.48
CA GLU A 44 -3.25 14.75 -15.27
C GLU A 44 -2.26 13.64 -14.88
N LEU A 45 -1.09 13.59 -15.53
CA LEU A 45 -0.02 12.66 -15.14
C LEU A 45 0.52 12.93 -13.73
N ARG A 46 0.59 14.20 -13.31
CA ARG A 46 1.04 14.55 -11.96
C ARG A 46 0.02 14.10 -10.93
N ASP A 47 -1.28 14.30 -11.20
CA ASP A 47 -2.35 13.92 -10.29
C ASP A 47 -2.38 12.38 -10.11
N MET A 48 -2.26 11.62 -11.20
CA MET A 48 -2.13 10.15 -11.17
C MET A 48 -0.91 9.71 -10.34
N LEU A 49 0.24 10.34 -10.55
CA LEU A 49 1.47 10.02 -9.82
C LEU A 49 1.35 10.38 -8.33
N GLU A 50 0.73 11.51 -8.01
CA GLU A 50 0.50 11.95 -6.64
C GLU A 50 -0.38 10.93 -5.91
N TRP A 51 -1.47 10.48 -6.54
CA TRP A 51 -2.34 9.43 -6.00
C TRP A 51 -1.58 8.12 -5.71
N LEU A 52 -0.77 7.64 -6.65
CA LEU A 52 0.06 6.45 -6.45
C LEU A 52 1.05 6.63 -5.28
N LEU A 53 1.68 7.80 -5.18
CA LEU A 53 2.64 8.08 -4.12
C LEU A 53 1.93 8.19 -2.75
N GLU A 54 0.74 8.75 -2.69
CA GLU A 54 -0.07 8.80 -1.47
C GLU A 54 -0.42 7.39 -0.98
N ALA A 55 -0.90 6.52 -1.88
CA ALA A 55 -1.22 5.13 -1.54
C ALA A 55 0.02 4.28 -1.17
N ALA A 56 1.19 4.59 -1.75
CA ALA A 56 2.44 3.87 -1.47
C ALA A 56 3.16 4.31 -0.18
N ARG A 57 2.96 5.55 0.28
CA ARG A 57 3.65 6.11 1.47
C ARG A 57 3.44 5.28 2.74
N PRO A 58 2.21 4.84 3.12
CA PRO A 58 1.99 4.02 4.31
C PRO A 58 2.78 2.71 4.32
N LEU A 59 3.01 2.13 3.14
CA LEU A 59 3.77 0.89 2.99
C LEU A 59 5.28 1.16 3.03
N ARG A 60 5.74 2.27 2.44
CA ARG A 60 7.16 2.68 2.50
C ARG A 60 7.59 3.06 3.91
N ASP A 61 6.75 3.78 4.63
CA ASP A 61 7.07 4.32 5.96
C ASP A 61 6.86 3.28 7.07
N ARG A 62 6.37 2.08 6.72
CA ARG A 62 6.27 0.95 7.63
C ARG A 62 7.67 0.39 7.92
N GLU A 63 8.05 0.38 9.19
CA GLU A 63 9.15 -0.47 9.66
C GLU A 63 8.64 -1.92 9.72
N PHE A 64 8.97 -2.72 8.71
CA PHE A 64 8.78 -4.16 8.81
C PHE A 64 9.83 -4.70 9.77
N SER A 65 9.44 -5.08 10.98
CA SER A 65 10.27 -5.98 11.77
C SER A 65 10.42 -7.27 10.96
N ALA A 66 11.66 -7.57 10.53
CA ALA A 66 11.95 -8.85 9.91
C ALA A 66 11.43 -9.96 10.84
N PRO A 67 10.76 -11.00 10.31
CA PRO A 67 10.32 -12.11 11.15
C PRO A 67 11.54 -12.62 11.92
N ALA A 68 11.47 -12.58 13.26
CA ALA A 68 12.52 -13.12 14.10
C ALA A 68 12.78 -14.55 13.63
N ALA A 69 13.99 -14.79 13.12
CA ALA A 69 14.38 -16.11 12.68
C ALA A 69 14.13 -17.09 13.85
N PRO A 70 13.37 -18.18 13.66
CA PRO A 70 13.16 -19.13 14.73
C PRO A 70 14.50 -19.80 15.07
N GLY A 71 15.06 -19.44 16.23
CA GLY A 71 16.17 -20.15 16.88
C GLY A 71 17.55 -19.50 16.72
N SER A 72 18.02 -18.89 17.81
CA SER A 72 19.43 -18.93 18.23
C SER A 72 19.47 -19.37 19.68
#